data_AF-A0A971J707-F1
#
_entry.id   AF-A0A971J707-F1
#
_cell.length_a   1.000
_cell.length_b   1.000
_cell.length_c   1.000
_cell.angle_alpha   90.00
_cell.angle_beta   90.00
_cell.angle_gamma   90.00
#
_symmetry.space_group_name_H-M   'P 1'
#
loop_
_entity.id
_entity.type
_entity.pdbx_description
1 polymer ?
#
loop_
_entity_poly.entity_id
_entity_poly.type
_entity_poly.pdbx_seq_one_letter_code
_entity_poly.pdbx_strand_id
1 'polypeptide(L)'
;MSVLRFSGYIIKNLFQKPATSMYPLKKQKCFDRTRGHISIDIDACVFCGMCSRKCPSGAIGVDRQVKQWDIERLKCIQCSCCVEVCPKKCLSMKNAYTAPSVGSVKDVFHARVPDNQPNS
;
A
#
# COMPACT_ATOMS: atom_id res chain seq x y z
N MET A 1 53.46 -2.10 -5.35
CA MET A 1 52.94 -3.33 -4.70
C MET A 1 51.61 -3.05 -4.01
N SER A 2 50.48 -2.99 -4.73
CA SER A 2 49.15 -2.71 -4.15
C SER A 2 48.01 -3.58 -4.71
N VAL A 3 48.32 -4.58 -5.55
CA VAL A 3 47.29 -5.37 -6.26
C VAL A 3 46.88 -6.63 -5.49
N LEU A 4 47.71 -7.11 -4.56
CA LEU A 4 47.55 -8.40 -3.87
C LEU A 4 46.73 -8.35 -2.56
N ARG A 5 46.25 -7.19 -2.13
CA ARG A 5 45.45 -7.10 -0.89
C ARG A 5 43.98 -7.44 -1.07
N PHE A 6 43.47 -7.30 -2.30
CA PHE A 6 42.08 -7.62 -2.64
C PHE A 6 41.87 -9.07 -3.09
N SER A 7 42.93 -9.78 -3.51
CA SER A 7 42.81 -11.16 -4.04
C SER A 7 42.24 -12.14 -3.01
N GLY A 8 42.65 -12.05 -1.75
CA GLY A 8 42.10 -12.89 -0.68
C GLY A 8 40.61 -12.66 -0.43
N TYR A 9 40.14 -11.41 -0.53
CA TYR A 9 38.72 -11.08 -0.43
C TYR A 9 37.93 -11.59 -1.64
N ILE A 10 38.49 -11.50 -2.85
CA ILE A 10 37.86 -12.01 -4.08
C ILE A 10 37.63 -13.52 -3.97
N ILE A 11 38.63 -14.29 -3.56
CA ILE A 11 38.50 -15.75 -3.37
C ILE A 11 37.45 -16.06 -2.30
N LYS A 12 37.49 -15.36 -1.16
CA LYS A 12 36.51 -15.55 -0.07
C LYS A 12 35.08 -15.25 -0.54
N ASN A 13 34.89 -14.21 -1.34
CA ASN A 13 33.57 -13.81 -1.84
C ASN A 13 33.05 -14.76 -2.93
N LEU A 14 33.94 -15.34 -3.75
CA LEU A 14 33.58 -16.31 -4.79
C LEU A 14 32.96 -17.60 -4.21
N PHE A 15 33.44 -18.04 -3.04
CA PHE A 15 32.92 -19.23 -2.36
C PHE A 15 31.72 -18.96 -1.44
N GLN A 16 31.29 -17.70 -1.27
CA GLN A 16 30.09 -17.37 -0.51
C GLN A 16 28.84 -17.42 -1.38
N LYS A 17 27.68 -17.67 -0.76
CA LYS A 17 26.41 -17.61 -1.47
C LYS A 17 26.17 -16.17 -1.95
N PRO A 18 25.62 -15.98 -3.17
CA PRO A 18 25.33 -14.65 -3.66
C PRO A 18 24.30 -13.98 -2.75
N ALA A 19 24.50 -12.69 -2.46
CA ALA A 19 23.56 -11.89 -1.69
C ALA A 19 22.23 -11.61 -2.43
N THR A 20 22.20 -11.90 -3.74
CA THR A 20 21.04 -11.66 -4.60
C THR A 20 19.92 -12.67 -4.33
N SER A 21 18.68 -12.19 -4.40
CA SER A 21 17.50 -13.05 -4.48
C SER A 21 17.07 -13.20 -5.94
N MET A 22 16.59 -14.39 -6.31
CA MET A 22 16.14 -14.68 -7.67
C MET A 22 14.77 -14.08 -7.97
N TYR A 23 14.65 -12.75 -8.06
CA TYR A 23 13.45 -12.11 -8.60
C TYR A 23 13.39 -12.33 -10.12
N PRO A 24 12.23 -12.67 -10.72
CA PRO A 24 10.88 -12.76 -10.15
C PRO A 24 10.47 -14.15 -9.62
N LEU A 25 11.30 -15.19 -9.79
CA LEU A 25 10.97 -16.58 -9.39
C LEU A 25 10.71 -16.71 -7.88
N LYS A 26 11.49 -16.04 -7.06
CA LYS A 26 11.35 -15.99 -5.60
C LYS A 26 10.96 -14.58 -5.17
N LYS A 27 9.72 -14.42 -4.70
CA LYS A 27 9.24 -13.16 -4.13
C LYS A 27 10.08 -12.76 -2.91
N GLN A 28 10.33 -11.47 -2.77
CA GLN A 28 10.97 -10.91 -1.58
C GLN A 28 10.10 -11.19 -0.35
N LYS A 29 10.74 -11.44 0.80
CA LYS A 29 10.03 -11.57 2.07
C LYS A 29 9.54 -10.20 2.49
N CYS A 30 8.24 -10.04 2.68
CA CYS A 30 7.69 -8.83 3.31
C CYS A 30 7.72 -9.02 4.83
N PHE A 31 8.17 -8.01 5.58
CA PHE A 31 8.29 -8.06 7.04
C PHE A 31 6.99 -7.58 7.70
N ASP A 32 6.73 -7.92 8.95
CA ASP A 32 5.42 -7.71 9.60
C ASP A 32 4.93 -6.24 9.62
N ARG A 33 5.85 -5.27 9.58
CA ARG A 33 5.54 -3.83 9.59
C ARG A 33 5.81 -3.13 8.25
N THR A 34 5.99 -3.90 7.17
CA THR A 34 6.18 -3.32 5.83
C THR A 34 4.90 -2.60 5.41
N ARG A 35 5.07 -1.34 4.98
CA ARG A 35 3.98 -0.50 4.47
C ARG A 35 3.80 -0.77 2.99
N GLY A 36 2.76 -1.54 2.65
CA GLY A 36 2.38 -1.84 1.26
C GLY A 36 1.34 -0.86 0.72
N HIS A 37 0.14 -1.33 0.39
CA HIS A 37 -0.96 -0.47 -0.04
C HIS A 37 -2.09 -0.39 0.99
N ILE A 38 -2.92 0.63 0.88
CA ILE A 38 -4.07 0.84 1.76
C ILE A 38 -5.24 -0.02 1.25
N SER A 39 -5.92 -0.69 2.18
CA SER A 39 -7.15 -1.44 1.95
C SER A 39 -8.22 -0.92 2.91
N ILE A 40 -9.42 -0.67 2.37
CA ILE A 40 -10.58 -0.19 3.12
C ILE A 40 -11.61 -1.32 3.28
N ASP A 41 -12.17 -1.42 4.47
CA ASP A 41 -13.44 -2.10 4.72
C ASP A 41 -14.57 -1.05 4.66
N ILE A 42 -15.37 -1.11 3.60
CA ILE A 42 -16.38 -0.09 3.29
C ILE A 42 -17.58 -0.23 4.19
N ASP A 43 -17.92 -1.46 4.60
CA ASP A 43 -19.10 -1.75 5.41
C ASP A 43 -18.94 -1.16 6.83
N ALA A 44 -17.70 -1.07 7.32
CA ALA A 44 -17.36 -0.40 8.58
C ALA A 44 -17.16 1.13 8.44
N CYS A 45 -17.08 1.66 7.23
CA CYS A 45 -16.79 3.07 6.97
C CYS A 45 -18.03 3.96 7.18
N VAL A 46 -17.86 5.04 7.94
CA VAL A 46 -18.92 6.04 8.19
C VAL A 46 -18.75 7.32 7.38
N PHE A 47 -17.84 7.34 6.39
CA PHE A 47 -17.55 8.48 5.52
C PHE A 47 -17.29 9.80 6.28
N CYS A 48 -16.56 9.71 7.40
CA CYS A 48 -16.27 10.88 8.25
C CYS A 48 -15.26 11.87 7.66
N GLY A 49 -14.51 11.49 6.62
CA GLY A 49 -13.55 12.36 5.92
C GLY A 49 -12.23 12.65 6.65
N MET A 50 -12.02 12.12 7.87
CA MET A 50 -10.76 12.36 8.61
C MET A 50 -9.51 11.84 7.89
N CYS A 51 -9.63 10.70 7.21
CA CYS A 51 -8.55 10.13 6.41
C CYS A 51 -8.13 11.04 5.24
N SER A 52 -9.07 11.71 4.59
CA SER A 52 -8.80 12.70 3.53
C SER A 52 -8.09 13.93 4.10
N ARG A 53 -8.61 14.51 5.19
CA ARG A 53 -8.01 15.70 5.84
C ARG A 53 -6.60 15.47 6.36
N LYS A 54 -6.29 14.26 6.85
CA LYS A 54 -4.96 13.92 7.38
C LYS A 54 -3.98 13.49 6.28
N CYS A 55 -4.45 13.24 5.06
CA CYS A 55 -3.60 12.77 3.98
C CYS A 55 -2.65 13.89 3.51
N PRO A 56 -1.32 13.74 3.67
CA PRO A 56 -0.37 14.80 3.30
C PRO A 56 -0.30 15.04 1.78
N SER A 57 -0.62 14.03 0.98
CA SER A 57 -0.60 14.11 -0.49
C SER A 57 -1.97 14.33 -1.13
N GLY A 58 -3.04 14.45 -0.33
CA GLY A 58 -4.40 14.60 -0.85
C GLY A 58 -4.87 13.43 -1.72
N ALA A 59 -4.35 12.22 -1.49
CA ALA A 59 -4.64 11.05 -2.32
C ALA A 59 -6.03 10.42 -2.07
N ILE A 60 -6.73 10.82 -1.01
CA ILE A 60 -8.00 10.23 -0.59
C ILE A 60 -9.13 11.25 -0.74
N GLY A 61 -10.16 10.90 -1.50
CA GLY A 61 -11.43 11.62 -1.58
C GLY A 61 -12.51 10.92 -0.75
N VAL A 62 -13.40 11.70 -0.12
CA VAL A 62 -14.54 11.19 0.64
C VAL A 62 -15.75 12.08 0.43
N ASP A 63 -16.80 11.52 -0.17
CA ASP A 63 -18.08 12.19 -0.36
C ASP A 63 -19.13 11.58 0.56
N ARG A 64 -19.57 12.37 1.56
CA ARG A 64 -20.52 11.91 2.58
C ARG A 64 -21.95 11.78 2.04
N GLN A 65 -22.34 12.61 1.07
CA GLN A 65 -23.68 12.58 0.48
C GLN A 65 -23.88 11.32 -0.37
N VAL A 66 -22.90 11.03 -1.23
CA VAL A 66 -22.90 9.86 -2.13
C VAL A 66 -22.44 8.58 -1.42
N LYS A 67 -21.93 8.70 -0.19
CA LYS A 67 -21.27 7.60 0.56
C LYS A 67 -20.21 6.92 -0.30
N GLN A 68 -19.32 7.74 -0.85
CA GLN A 68 -18.23 7.33 -1.71
C GLN A 68 -16.89 7.61 -1.03
N TRP A 69 -15.96 6.67 -1.17
CA TRP A 69 -14.58 6.80 -0.74
C TRP A 69 -13.69 6.42 -1.91
N ASP A 70 -12.75 7.30 -2.28
CA ASP A 70 -11.84 7.08 -3.39
C ASP A 70 -10.38 7.28 -3.00
N ILE A 71 -9.50 6.54 -3.67
CA ILE A 71 -8.05 6.64 -3.49
C ILE A 71 -7.33 6.66 -4.83
N GLU A 72 -6.49 7.68 -5.03
CA GLU A 72 -5.56 7.75 -6.14
C GLU A 72 -4.24 7.08 -5.76
N ARG A 73 -4.00 5.87 -6.27
CA ARG A 73 -2.85 5.04 -5.83
C ARG A 73 -1.50 5.69 -6.10
N LEU A 74 -1.36 6.43 -7.21
CA LEU A 74 -0.11 7.11 -7.56
C LEU A 74 0.19 8.33 -6.68
N LYS A 75 -0.83 8.96 -6.07
CA LYS A 75 -0.63 10.06 -5.12
C LYS A 75 -0.35 9.54 -3.71
N CYS A 76 -0.63 8.28 -3.41
CA CYS A 76 -0.45 7.72 -2.08
C CYS A 76 1.04 7.49 -1.77
N ILE A 77 1.56 8.18 -0.76
CA ILE A 77 2.96 8.01 -0.29
C ILE A 77 3.12 6.89 0.78
N GLN A 78 2.08 6.06 0.96
CA GLN A 78 2.11 4.88 1.86
C GLN A 78 2.55 5.20 3.31
N CYS A 79 2.19 6.38 3.83
CA CYS A 79 2.64 6.87 5.15
C CYS A 79 1.86 6.35 6.36
N SER A 80 0.77 5.58 6.16
CA SER A 80 -0.15 5.07 7.19
C SER A 80 -0.91 6.10 8.06
N CYS A 81 -0.78 7.42 7.85
CA CYS A 81 -1.49 8.43 8.63
C CYS A 81 -3.03 8.29 8.60
N CYS A 82 -3.58 7.83 7.48
CA CYS A 82 -5.02 7.61 7.30
C CYS A 82 -5.55 6.42 8.13
N VAL A 83 -4.71 5.40 8.36
CA VAL A 83 -5.04 4.25 9.21
C VAL A 83 -5.06 4.66 10.67
N GLU A 84 -4.09 5.46 11.10
CA GLU A 84 -3.95 5.92 12.48
C GLU A 84 -5.08 6.86 12.92
N VAL A 85 -5.53 7.75 12.03
CA VAL A 85 -6.59 8.73 12.33
C VAL A 85 -8.00 8.14 12.24
N CYS A 86 -8.16 6.93 11.67
CA CYS A 86 -9.49 6.37 11.44
C CYS A 86 -10.15 5.93 12.76
N PRO A 87 -11.27 6.55 13.19
CA PRO A 87 -11.91 6.24 14.48
C PRO A 87 -12.54 4.83 14.48
N LYS A 88 -13.04 4.40 13.31
CA LYS A 88 -13.64 3.08 13.10
C LYS A 88 -12.62 2.00 12.79
N LYS A 89 -11.34 2.37 12.60
CA LYS A 89 -10.25 1.46 12.20
C LYS A 89 -10.60 0.60 10.97
N CYS A 90 -11.38 1.14 10.04
CA CYS A 90 -11.78 0.45 8.81
C CYS A 90 -10.69 0.45 7.72
N LEU A 91 -9.59 1.17 7.92
CA LEU A 91 -8.47 1.21 7.00
C LEU A 91 -7.34 0.32 7.53
N SER A 92 -6.72 -0.44 6.64
CA SER A 92 -5.59 -1.32 6.96
C SER A 92 -4.44 -1.14 5.99
N MET A 93 -3.22 -1.29 6.50
CA MET A 93 -2.00 -1.30 5.69
C MET A 93 -1.71 -2.75 5.30
N LYS A 94 -1.79 -3.09 4.01
CA LYS A 94 -1.45 -4.43 3.55
C LYS A 94 0.06 -4.63 3.54
N ASN A 95 0.50 -5.80 3.94
CA ASN A 95 1.90 -6.21 3.96
C ASN A 95 2.34 -6.77 2.59
N ALA A 96 2.12 -5.98 1.53
CA ALA A 96 2.47 -6.36 0.16
C ALA A 96 2.74 -5.12 -0.69
N TYR A 97 3.85 -5.14 -1.43
CA TYR A 97 4.16 -4.08 -2.40
C TYR A 97 3.07 -3.95 -3.47
N THR A 98 2.80 -2.72 -3.87
CA THR A 98 1.87 -2.43 -4.96
C THR A 98 2.46 -2.94 -6.26
N ALA A 99 1.65 -3.63 -7.07
CA ALA A 99 2.05 -4.00 -8.41
C ALA A 99 2.25 -2.75 -9.28
N PRO A 100 3.17 -2.75 -10.25
CA PRO A 100 3.32 -1.64 -11.18
C PRO A 100 2.02 -1.46 -11.97
N SER A 101 1.53 -0.22 -12.05
CA SER A 101 0.38 0.16 -12.89
C SER A 101 0.86 0.98 -14.08
N VAL A 102 0.21 0.80 -15.23
CA VAL A 102 0.56 1.51 -16.49
C VAL A 102 0.06 2.96 -16.48
N GLY A 103 -0.84 3.32 -15.55
CA GLY A 103 -1.40 4.66 -15.41
C GLY A 103 -1.90 4.97 -14.00
N SER A 104 -2.54 6.14 -13.86
CA SER A 104 -3.16 6.59 -12.62
C SER A 104 -4.43 5.80 -12.32
N VAL A 105 -4.29 4.78 -11.46
CA VAL A 105 -5.44 4.02 -10.96
C VAL A 105 -6.10 4.80 -9.82
N LYS A 106 -7.38 5.10 -10.01
CA LYS A 106 -8.27 5.66 -9.00
C LYS A 106 -9.29 4.59 -8.62
N ASP A 107 -9.18 4.04 -7.42
CA ASP A 107 -10.17 3.09 -6.92
C ASP A 107 -11.28 3.84 -6.24
N VAL A 108 -12.52 3.56 -6.65
CA VAL A 108 -13.72 4.16 -6.10
C VAL A 108 -14.52 3.07 -5.40
N PHE A 109 -14.91 3.36 -4.17
CA PHE A 109 -15.64 2.45 -3.31
C PHE A 109 -16.92 3.12 -2.82
N HIS A 110 -18.05 2.43 -2.95
CA HIS A 110 -19.36 2.92 -2.54
C HIS A 110 -19.91 2.07 -1.40
N ALA A 111 -20.66 2.67 -0.47
CA ALA A 111 -21.42 1.90 0.51
C ALA A 111 -22.39 0.95 -0.22
N ARG A 112 -22.41 -0.33 0.18
CA ARG A 112 -23.45 -1.25 -0.28
C ARG A 112 -24.81 -0.68 0.13
N VAL A 113 -25.68 -0.45 -0.85
CA VAL A 113 -27.10 -0.21 -0.61
C VAL A 113 -27.67 -1.54 -0.10
N PRO A 114 -28.36 -1.60 1.06
CA PRO A 114 -29.06 -2.83 1.44
C PRO A 114 -30.14 -3.16 0.40
N ASP A 115 -30.32 -4.44 0.06
CA ASP A 115 -31.15 -5.00 -1.03
C ASP A 115 -32.68 -4.73 -0.94
N ASN A 116 -33.11 -3.63 -0.34
CA ASN A 116 -34.52 -3.25 -0.24
C ASN A 116 -34.79 -1.89 -0.89
N GLN A 117 -34.63 -1.84 -2.21
CA GLN A 117 -35.26 -0.80 -3.04
C GLN A 117 -36.36 -1.47 -3.89
N PRO A 118 -37.65 -1.12 -3.71
CA PRO A 118 -38.67 -1.50 -4.67
C PRO A 118 -38.38 -0.77 -5.99
N ASN A 119 -38.38 -1.54 -7.07
CA ASN A 119 -38.23 -1.04 -8.44
C ASN A 119 -39.22 0.11 -8.69
N SER A 120 -38.70 1.26 -9.09
CA SER A 120 -39.47 2.33 -9.74
C SER A 120 -38.92 2.56 -11.13
#